data_AF-A0A162J643-F1
#
_entry.id   AF-A0A162J643-F1
#
_cell.length_a   1.000
_cell.length_b   1.000
_cell.length_c   1.000
_cell.angle_alpha   90.00
_cell.angle_beta   90.00
_cell.angle_gamma   90.00
#
_symmetry.space_group_name_H-M   'P 1'
#
loop_
_entity.id
_entity.type
_entity.pdbx_description
1 polymer ?
#
loop_
_entity_poly.entity_id
_entity_poly.type
_entity_poly.pdbx_seq_one_letter_code
_entity_poly.pdbx_strand_id
1 'polypeptide(L)'
;MKDEILIVFETNKVVNKEVLNDSIGLQRSDCVIVTFEEIMNHQINVKDFFAIMDGTIGNKIINQNKSHGSFLKENSIEYLLMKNGIYVIKAPNISQLTALHFDHSERNQNMFQEAIKEYDDKINFIKNKNIKLRTKSDFQNSYANGIILNDLMPVNPNQKIYKLVKAIPQQKEQNVEYLTLEHLDILKDIEKLLQYIK
;
A
#
# COMPACT_ATOMS: atom_id res chain seq x y z
N MET A 1 -12.77 -8.52 6.94
CA MET A 1 -12.07 -7.52 6.13
C MET A 1 -11.00 -8.23 5.30
N LYS A 2 -10.94 -7.93 4.01
CA LYS A 2 -9.97 -8.31 2.99
C LYS A 2 -8.68 -7.53 3.20
N ASP A 3 -7.55 -8.18 2.92
CA ASP A 3 -6.20 -7.60 3.03
C ASP A 3 -5.85 -6.72 1.83
N GLU A 4 -6.74 -5.79 1.48
CA GLU A 4 -6.61 -4.90 0.32
C GLU A 4 -7.14 -3.48 0.63
N ILE A 5 -6.63 -2.49 -0.09
CA ILE A 5 -7.12 -1.11 -0.09
C ILE A 5 -8.15 -0.97 -1.20
N LEU A 6 -9.33 -0.44 -0.88
CA LEU A 6 -10.34 -0.14 -1.91
C LEU A 6 -10.05 1.23 -2.53
N ILE A 7 -9.92 1.31 -3.84
CA ILE A 7 -9.80 2.57 -4.57
C ILE A 7 -11.11 2.82 -5.31
N VAL A 8 -11.72 3.97 -5.05
CA VAL A 8 -13.03 4.33 -5.59
C VAL A 8 -12.89 5.53 -6.51
N PHE A 9 -13.51 5.45 -7.68
CA PHE A 9 -13.52 6.54 -8.65
C PHE A 9 -14.88 6.65 -9.35
N GLU A 10 -15.17 7.81 -9.93
CA GLU A 10 -16.29 7.98 -10.85
C GLU A 10 -15.80 7.77 -12.27
N THR A 11 -16.50 6.95 -13.06
CA THR A 11 -16.28 6.90 -14.51
C THR A 11 -16.94 8.10 -15.16
N ASN A 12 -16.22 8.75 -16.06
CA ASN A 12 -16.82 9.72 -17.00
C ASN A 12 -16.77 9.14 -18.42
N LYS A 13 -17.43 9.81 -19.38
CA LYS A 13 -17.50 9.33 -20.77
C LYS A 13 -16.13 9.12 -21.45
N VAL A 14 -15.09 9.78 -20.95
CA VAL A 14 -13.73 9.75 -21.53
C VAL A 14 -12.90 8.60 -20.95
N VAL A 15 -13.24 8.12 -19.76
CA VAL A 15 -12.41 7.19 -18.98
C VAL A 15 -13.28 6.08 -18.39
N ASN A 16 -13.27 4.91 -19.03
CA ASN A 16 -13.94 3.70 -18.53
C ASN A 16 -12.99 2.87 -17.65
N LYS A 17 -13.54 1.84 -16.99
CA LYS A 17 -12.80 0.96 -16.06
C LYS A 17 -11.63 0.22 -16.71
N GLU A 18 -11.77 -0.19 -17.97
CA GLU A 18 -10.71 -0.92 -18.70
C GLU A 18 -9.48 -0.03 -18.92
N VAL A 19 -9.69 1.20 -19.41
CA VAL A 19 -8.61 2.19 -19.59
C VAL A 19 -7.91 2.52 -18.27
N LEU A 20 -8.65 2.52 -17.16
CA LEU A 20 -8.07 2.73 -15.83
C LEU A 20 -7.23 1.55 -15.37
N ASN A 21 -7.76 0.34 -15.47
CA ASN A 21 -7.04 -0.87 -15.10
C ASN A 21 -5.77 -1.08 -15.95
N ASP A 22 -5.78 -0.62 -17.20
CA ASP A 22 -4.62 -0.72 -18.10
C ASP A 22 -3.58 0.40 -17.86
N SER A 23 -3.96 1.47 -17.17
CA SER A 23 -3.03 2.53 -16.81
C SER A 23 -2.05 2.05 -15.72
N ILE A 24 -0.75 2.17 -16.01
CA ILE A 24 0.36 1.62 -15.21
C ILE A 24 0.38 2.11 -13.74
N GLY A 25 -0.29 3.23 -13.44
CA GLY A 25 -0.42 3.80 -12.09
C GLY A 25 -1.44 3.10 -11.17
N LEU A 26 -2.29 2.22 -11.72
CA LEU A 26 -3.42 1.63 -11.01
C LEU A 26 -3.30 0.13 -10.75
N GLN A 27 -2.48 -0.60 -11.53
CA GLN A 27 -2.21 -2.01 -11.23
C GLN A 27 -1.35 -2.14 -9.96
N ARG A 28 -2.00 -2.33 -8.81
CA ARG A 28 -1.37 -2.48 -7.50
C ARG A 28 -1.84 -3.80 -6.87
N SER A 29 -0.90 -4.65 -6.47
CA SER A 29 -1.17 -6.01 -5.95
C SER A 29 -2.05 -6.06 -4.69
N ASP A 30 -2.10 -4.95 -3.95
CA ASP A 30 -2.76 -4.85 -2.64
C ASP A 30 -3.96 -3.90 -2.69
N CYS A 31 -4.42 -3.55 -3.89
CA CYS A 31 -5.55 -2.64 -4.06
C CYS A 31 -6.59 -3.23 -5.01
N VAL A 32 -7.86 -2.91 -4.73
CA VAL A 32 -9.00 -3.25 -5.59
C VAL A 32 -9.58 -1.95 -6.12
N ILE A 33 -9.72 -1.85 -7.43
CA ILE A 33 -10.18 -0.65 -8.12
C ILE A 33 -11.62 -0.85 -8.55
N VAL A 34 -12.51 0.03 -8.09
CA VAL A 34 -13.95 -0.06 -8.33
C VAL A 34 -14.53 1.31 -8.66
N THR A 35 -15.62 1.30 -9.42
CA THR A 35 -16.41 2.49 -9.68
C THR A 35 -17.34 2.80 -8.50
N PHE A 36 -17.69 4.07 -8.33
CA PHE A 36 -18.72 4.49 -7.38
C PHE A 36 -20.08 3.82 -7.69
N GLU A 37 -20.40 3.62 -8.96
CA GLU A 37 -21.61 2.93 -9.40
C GLU A 37 -21.66 1.47 -8.91
N GLU A 38 -20.55 0.72 -8.97
CA GLU A 38 -20.50 -0.66 -8.46
C GLU A 38 -20.76 -0.73 -6.95
N ILE A 39 -20.32 0.27 -6.18
CA ILE A 39 -20.62 0.37 -4.75
C ILE A 39 -22.11 0.65 -4.54
N MET A 40 -22.67 1.61 -5.29
CA MET A 40 -24.09 1.97 -5.20
C MET A 40 -25.02 0.83 -5.62
N ASN A 41 -24.59 0.04 -6.61
CA ASN A 41 -25.28 -1.17 -7.07
C ASN A 41 -25.00 -2.39 -6.18
N HIS A 42 -24.38 -2.20 -5.01
CA HIS A 42 -24.10 -3.23 -3.99
C HIS A 42 -23.23 -4.40 -4.48
N GLN A 43 -22.48 -4.23 -5.56
CA GLN A 43 -21.53 -5.24 -6.06
C GLN A 43 -20.27 -5.29 -5.18
N ILE A 44 -19.97 -4.20 -4.48
CA ILE A 44 -18.81 -4.05 -3.59
C ILE A 44 -19.27 -3.51 -2.25
N ASN A 45 -19.00 -4.26 -1.18
CA ASN A 45 -19.23 -3.81 0.18
C ASN A 45 -17.96 -3.14 0.74
N VAL A 46 -18.01 -1.82 0.93
CA VAL A 46 -16.87 -1.03 1.43
C VAL A 46 -16.38 -1.46 2.81
N LYS A 47 -17.24 -2.08 3.63
CA LYS A 47 -16.87 -2.58 4.96
C LYS A 47 -15.96 -3.80 4.92
N ASP A 48 -15.84 -4.43 3.76
CA ASP A 48 -14.96 -5.57 3.58
C ASP A 48 -13.50 -5.13 3.45
N PHE A 49 -13.16 -3.85 3.36
CA PHE A 49 -11.78 -3.39 3.16
C PHE A 49 -11.23 -2.67 4.40
N PHE A 50 -9.93 -2.73 4.63
CA PHE A 50 -9.29 -2.04 5.77
C PHE A 50 -9.23 -0.51 5.58
N ALA A 51 -9.14 -0.07 4.34
CA ALA A 51 -9.02 1.33 4.00
C ALA A 51 -9.62 1.61 2.62
N ILE A 52 -10.01 2.86 2.44
CA ILE A 52 -10.64 3.36 1.23
C ILE A 52 -9.85 4.59 0.78
N MET A 53 -9.53 4.62 -0.50
CA MET A 53 -8.95 5.77 -1.16
C MET A 53 -9.95 6.30 -2.20
N ASP A 54 -10.41 7.53 -2.00
CA ASP A 54 -11.47 8.15 -2.79
C ASP A 54 -10.87 9.12 -3.81
N GLY A 55 -10.87 8.72 -5.08
CA GLY A 55 -10.41 9.51 -6.22
C GLY A 55 -11.56 10.05 -7.08
N THR A 56 -12.77 10.14 -6.55
CA THR A 56 -13.96 10.65 -7.28
C THR A 56 -13.83 12.13 -7.64
N ILE A 57 -14.61 12.58 -8.64
CA ILE A 57 -14.54 13.97 -9.12
C ILE A 57 -15.03 14.91 -8.02
N GLY A 58 -14.18 15.86 -7.64
CA GLY A 58 -14.47 16.80 -6.55
C GLY A 58 -13.97 16.34 -5.19
N ASN A 59 -13.31 15.17 -5.10
CA ASN A 59 -12.67 14.68 -3.89
C ASN A 59 -13.61 14.69 -2.67
N LYS A 60 -14.87 14.33 -2.90
CA LYS A 60 -15.90 14.35 -1.89
C LYS A 60 -15.82 13.01 -1.17
N ILE A 61 -15.03 12.97 -0.10
CA ILE A 61 -15.14 11.89 0.90
C ILE A 61 -16.63 11.71 1.15
N ILE A 62 -17.18 10.57 0.73
CA ILE A 62 -18.62 10.27 0.58
C ILE A 62 -19.42 10.54 1.87
N ASN A 63 -18.74 10.80 2.98
CA ASN A 63 -19.36 11.22 4.22
C ASN A 63 -18.47 12.23 4.96
N GLN A 64 -18.53 13.52 4.59
CA GLN A 64 -17.95 14.63 5.40
C GLN A 64 -18.63 14.80 6.78
N ASN A 65 -19.50 13.89 7.16
CA ASN A 65 -20.29 13.95 8.37
C ASN A 65 -19.46 13.43 9.56
N LYS A 66 -19.06 14.32 10.47
CA LYS A 66 -18.37 14.00 11.74
C LYS A 66 -19.08 12.93 12.59
N SER A 67 -20.35 12.64 12.29
CA SER A 67 -21.13 11.58 12.93
C SER A 67 -20.64 10.16 12.62
N HIS A 68 -19.86 9.97 11.55
CA HIS A 68 -19.43 8.65 11.05
C HIS A 68 -17.94 8.33 11.31
N GLY A 69 -17.15 9.30 11.78
CA GLY A 69 -15.73 9.14 12.07
C GLY A 69 -15.06 10.43 12.54
N SER A 70 -13.76 10.33 12.83
CA SER A 70 -12.93 11.45 13.27
C SER A 70 -11.99 11.89 12.15
N PHE A 71 -11.99 13.19 11.84
CA PHE A 71 -10.99 13.77 10.94
C PHE A 71 -9.66 13.89 11.67
N LEU A 72 -8.60 13.37 11.03
CA LEU A 72 -7.26 13.35 11.55
C LEU A 72 -6.29 13.83 10.46
N LYS A 73 -5.15 14.34 10.92
CA LYS A 73 -4.06 14.78 10.05
C LYS A 73 -2.76 14.26 10.62
N GLU A 74 -1.97 13.63 9.76
CA GLU A 74 -0.63 13.17 10.11
C GLU A 74 0.30 13.57 8.96
N ASN A 75 1.33 14.35 9.30
CA ASN A 75 2.16 15.03 8.32
C ASN A 75 1.30 15.86 7.34
N SER A 76 1.45 15.63 6.03
CA SER A 76 0.68 16.28 4.97
C SER A 76 -0.62 15.54 4.61
N ILE A 77 -0.92 14.39 5.22
CA ILE A 77 -2.05 13.53 4.84
C ILE A 77 -3.22 13.74 5.79
N GLU A 78 -4.35 14.18 5.22
CA GLU A 78 -5.64 14.31 5.90
C GLU A 78 -6.50 13.08 5.61
N TYR A 79 -7.14 12.53 6.65
CA TYR A 79 -7.96 11.33 6.52
C TYR A 79 -9.11 11.30 7.53
N LEU A 80 -10.15 10.53 7.21
CA LEU A 80 -11.28 10.24 8.09
C LEU A 80 -11.10 8.83 8.66
N LEU A 81 -10.96 8.71 9.98
CA LEU A 81 -10.99 7.44 10.69
C LEU A 81 -12.44 7.11 11.07
N MET A 82 -13.03 6.13 10.40
CA MET A 82 -14.38 5.66 10.70
C MET A 82 -14.44 4.90 12.03
N LYS A 83 -15.62 4.85 12.66
CA LYS A 83 -15.82 4.16 13.95
C LYS A 83 -15.46 2.67 13.94
N ASN A 84 -15.52 2.03 12.78
CA ASN A 84 -15.15 0.63 12.59
C ASN A 84 -13.66 0.42 12.29
N GLY A 85 -12.82 1.45 12.43
CA GLY A 85 -11.38 1.38 12.20
C GLY A 85 -10.96 1.52 10.74
N ILE A 86 -11.90 1.79 9.82
CA ILE A 86 -11.58 2.00 8.39
C ILE A 86 -11.03 3.41 8.19
N TYR A 87 -9.91 3.51 7.48
CA TYR A 87 -9.31 4.78 7.07
C TYR A 87 -9.87 5.18 5.71
N VAL A 88 -10.37 6.41 5.59
CA VAL A 88 -10.77 6.98 4.30
C VAL A 88 -9.88 8.15 3.97
N ILE A 89 -9.12 8.03 2.88
CA ILE A 89 -8.17 9.04 2.42
C ILE A 89 -8.61 9.59 1.07
N LYS A 90 -8.48 10.90 0.91
CA LYS A 90 -8.70 11.57 -0.37
C LYS A 90 -7.52 11.28 -1.32
N ALA A 91 -7.80 10.66 -2.45
CA ALA A 91 -6.82 10.40 -3.51
C ALA A 91 -6.62 11.65 -4.39
N PRO A 92 -5.50 11.74 -5.14
CA PRO A 92 -5.42 12.58 -6.33
C PRO A 92 -6.50 12.21 -7.35
N ASN A 93 -6.97 13.18 -8.12
CA ASN A 93 -8.03 12.95 -9.11
C ASN A 93 -7.49 12.16 -10.31
N ILE A 94 -7.81 10.87 -10.35
CA ILE A 94 -7.38 9.94 -11.41
C ILE A 94 -7.96 10.31 -12.79
N SER A 95 -9.14 10.94 -12.84
CA SER A 95 -9.74 11.37 -14.11
C SER A 95 -8.91 12.47 -14.80
N GLN A 96 -8.17 13.27 -14.03
CA GLN A 96 -7.15 14.19 -14.58
C GLN A 96 -5.90 13.42 -15.01
N LEU A 97 -5.44 12.43 -14.22
CA LEU A 97 -4.27 11.61 -14.56
C LEU A 97 -4.44 10.87 -15.91
N THR A 98 -5.62 10.29 -16.18
CA THR A 98 -5.88 9.60 -17.45
C THR A 98 -5.97 10.57 -18.63
N ALA A 99 -6.54 11.77 -18.45
CA ALA A 99 -6.59 12.80 -19.49
C ALA A 99 -5.20 13.38 -19.80
N LEU A 100 -4.33 13.53 -18.79
CA LEU A 100 -2.95 14.00 -18.92
C LEU A 100 -2.03 12.94 -19.55
N HIS A 101 -2.33 11.64 -19.40
CA HIS A 101 -1.52 10.57 -19.97
C HIS A 101 -1.53 10.56 -21.52
N PHE A 102 -2.64 10.95 -22.13
CA PHE A 102 -2.76 11.07 -23.58
C PHE A 102 -2.34 12.45 -24.11
N ASP A 103 -1.89 13.35 -23.22
CA ASP A 103 -1.36 14.66 -23.57
C ASP A 103 0.17 14.64 -23.47
N HIS A 104 0.85 14.94 -24.58
CA HIS A 104 2.31 14.89 -24.67
C HIS A 104 3.01 16.19 -24.26
N SER A 105 2.28 17.17 -23.73
CA SER A 105 2.90 18.39 -23.24
C SER A 105 3.67 18.16 -21.94
N GLU A 106 4.87 18.73 -21.85
CA GLU A 106 5.77 18.60 -20.69
C GLU A 106 5.08 19.02 -19.37
N ARG A 107 4.28 20.10 -19.42
CA ARG A 107 3.48 20.57 -18.29
C ARG A 107 2.55 19.46 -17.76
N ASN A 108 1.85 18.78 -18.66
CA ASN A 108 0.85 17.79 -18.29
C ASN A 108 1.50 16.48 -17.84
N GLN A 109 2.68 16.15 -18.38
CA GLN A 109 3.51 15.05 -17.88
C GLN A 109 4.03 15.31 -16.46
N ASN A 110 4.50 16.54 -16.15
CA ASN A 110 4.96 16.88 -14.81
C ASN A 110 3.82 16.80 -13.79
N MET A 111 2.63 17.34 -14.12
CA MET A 111 1.44 17.22 -13.28
C MET A 111 1.05 15.75 -13.06
N PHE A 112 1.21 14.89 -14.06
CA PHE A 112 0.97 13.46 -13.94
C PHE A 112 1.93 12.80 -12.95
N GLN A 113 3.24 13.07 -13.06
CA GLN A 113 4.24 12.49 -12.15
C GLN A 113 4.03 12.92 -10.70
N GLU A 114 3.71 14.20 -10.46
CA GLU A 114 3.39 14.71 -9.13
C GLU A 114 2.19 13.99 -8.50
N ALA A 115 1.13 13.79 -9.27
CA ALA A 115 -0.07 13.12 -8.77
C ALA A 115 0.13 11.60 -8.59
N ILE A 116 0.95 10.93 -9.41
CA ILE A 116 1.37 9.53 -9.15
C ILE A 116 2.18 9.43 -7.85
N LYS A 117 3.13 10.35 -7.63
CA LYS A 117 3.90 10.38 -6.40
C LYS A 117 3.00 10.57 -5.17
N GLU A 118 2.06 11.50 -5.24
CA GLU A 118 1.11 11.74 -4.15
C GLU A 118 0.23 10.50 -3.87
N TYR A 119 -0.15 9.78 -4.93
CA TYR A 119 -0.89 8.54 -4.83
C TYR A 119 -0.12 7.45 -4.08
N ASP A 120 1.16 7.25 -4.43
CA ASP A 120 2.04 6.27 -3.80
C ASP A 120 2.31 6.60 -2.33
N ASP A 121 2.55 7.88 -2.02
CA ASP A 121 2.74 8.34 -0.64
C ASP A 121 1.51 8.01 0.24
N LYS A 122 0.28 8.12 -0.31
CA LYS A 122 -0.96 7.80 0.41
C LYS A 122 -1.18 6.30 0.58
N ILE A 123 -0.88 5.48 -0.43
CA ILE A 123 -0.93 4.02 -0.30
C ILE A 123 0.05 3.55 0.77
N ASN A 124 1.28 4.06 0.73
CA ASN A 124 2.31 3.72 1.72
C ASN A 124 1.91 4.14 3.12
N PHE A 125 1.28 5.31 3.29
CA PHE A 125 0.70 5.73 4.55
C PHE A 125 -0.34 4.73 5.08
N ILE A 126 -1.29 4.29 4.23
CA ILE A 126 -2.32 3.30 4.62
C ILE A 126 -1.69 1.97 5.00
N LYS A 127 -0.72 1.47 4.23
CA LYS A 127 0.04 0.26 4.57
C LYS A 127 0.71 0.41 5.93
N ASN A 128 1.40 1.53 6.16
CA ASN A 128 2.06 1.84 7.43
C ASN A 128 1.09 2.04 8.62
N LYS A 129 -0.21 2.14 8.41
CA LYS A 129 -1.22 2.05 9.49
C LYS A 129 -1.72 0.61 9.69
N ASN A 130 -1.77 -0.19 8.63
CA ASN A 130 -2.33 -1.54 8.65
C ASN A 130 -1.24 -2.61 8.53
N ILE A 131 -0.81 -3.18 9.66
CA ILE A 131 0.27 -4.21 9.74
C ILE A 131 0.01 -5.40 8.79
N LYS A 132 -1.25 -5.81 8.60
CA LYS A 132 -1.61 -6.91 7.69
C LYS A 132 -1.33 -6.64 6.21
N LEU A 133 -1.35 -5.36 5.80
CA LEU A 133 -1.00 -4.95 4.44
C LEU A 133 0.53 -4.81 4.27
N ARG A 134 1.24 -4.52 5.38
CA ARG A 134 2.70 -4.51 5.42
C ARG A 134 3.27 -5.89 5.21
N THR A 135 2.77 -6.90 5.92
CA THR A 135 3.35 -8.25 5.88
C THR A 135 3.39 -8.88 4.50
N LYS A 136 2.44 -8.63 3.60
CA LYS A 136 2.43 -9.24 2.26
C LYS A 136 3.44 -8.60 1.31
N SER A 137 3.46 -7.26 1.26
CA SER A 137 4.36 -6.45 0.41
C SER A 137 5.78 -6.39 0.96
N ASP A 138 5.91 -6.20 2.28
CA ASP A 138 7.21 -6.12 2.94
C ASP A 138 7.85 -7.50 3.01
N PHE A 139 7.11 -8.61 3.14
CA PHE A 139 7.72 -9.93 2.99
C PHE A 139 8.26 -10.12 1.57
N GLN A 140 7.51 -9.77 0.53
CA GLN A 140 7.99 -9.93 -0.86
C GLN A 140 9.20 -9.02 -1.17
N ASN A 141 9.17 -7.75 -0.75
CA ASN A 141 10.27 -6.79 -0.97
C ASN A 141 11.47 -7.04 -0.05
N SER A 142 11.24 -7.40 1.21
CA SER A 142 12.33 -7.71 2.16
C SER A 142 12.93 -9.07 1.89
N TYR A 143 12.22 -10.05 1.33
CA TYR A 143 12.80 -11.33 0.93
C TYR A 143 13.69 -11.21 -0.31
N ALA A 144 13.38 -10.26 -1.21
CA ALA A 144 14.22 -9.92 -2.35
C ALA A 144 15.51 -9.18 -1.94
N ASN A 145 15.43 -8.29 -0.95
CA ASN A 145 16.56 -7.47 -0.47
C ASN A 145 17.26 -8.03 0.79
N GLY A 146 16.75 -9.13 1.33
CA GLY A 146 17.19 -9.74 2.59
C GLY A 146 16.50 -9.17 3.83
N ILE A 147 15.81 -10.01 4.61
CA ILE A 147 15.13 -9.63 5.85
C ILE A 147 16.16 -9.54 6.98
N ILE A 148 16.33 -8.36 7.57
CA ILE A 148 17.29 -8.17 8.68
C ILE A 148 16.77 -8.89 9.94
N LEU A 149 17.59 -9.78 10.50
CA LEU A 149 17.25 -10.64 11.65
C LEU A 149 17.95 -10.23 12.95
N ASN A 150 18.66 -9.10 12.95
CA ASN A 150 19.50 -8.67 14.06
C ASN A 150 18.77 -8.53 15.40
N ASP A 151 17.51 -8.09 15.38
CA ASP A 151 16.68 -7.94 16.58
C ASP A 151 16.31 -9.30 17.21
N LEU A 152 16.54 -10.40 16.47
CA LEU A 152 16.26 -11.78 16.87
C LEU A 152 17.52 -12.52 17.31
N MET A 153 18.71 -11.88 17.19
CA MET A 153 19.99 -12.46 17.57
C MET A 153 20.37 -12.00 18.99
N PRO A 154 20.31 -12.88 20.00
CA PRO A 154 20.52 -12.48 21.41
C PRO A 154 21.94 -12.00 21.71
N VAL A 155 22.91 -12.31 20.83
CA VAL A 155 24.31 -11.87 20.96
C VAL A 155 24.85 -11.57 19.56
N ASN A 156 25.21 -10.31 19.31
CA ASN A 156 25.89 -9.90 18.08
C ASN A 156 27.31 -9.39 18.40
N PRO A 157 28.27 -10.28 18.70
CA PRO A 157 29.57 -9.90 19.24
C PRO A 157 30.44 -9.14 18.22
N ASN A 158 30.09 -9.19 16.92
CA ASN A 158 30.86 -8.60 15.83
C ASN A 158 30.09 -7.51 15.05
N GLN A 159 28.94 -7.04 15.56
CA GLN A 159 28.04 -6.10 14.86
C GLN A 159 27.68 -6.52 13.42
N LYS A 160 27.65 -7.82 13.12
CA LYS A 160 27.25 -8.32 11.80
C LYS A 160 25.75 -8.14 11.59
N ILE A 161 25.34 -7.77 10.39
CA ILE A 161 23.93 -7.69 9.99
C ILE A 161 23.52 -9.04 9.39
N TYR A 162 22.55 -9.73 9.96
CA TYR A 162 22.06 -11.00 9.43
C TYR A 162 20.86 -10.76 8.52
N LYS A 163 20.90 -11.22 7.27
CA LYS A 163 19.81 -11.07 6.29
C LYS A 163 19.29 -12.42 5.81
N LEU A 164 18.00 -12.71 6.00
CA LEU A 164 17.35 -13.88 5.41
C LEU A 164 16.99 -13.61 3.95
N VAL A 165 17.52 -14.42 3.03
CA VAL A 165 17.31 -14.31 1.58
C VAL A 165 16.85 -15.63 0.98
N LYS A 166 16.19 -15.56 -0.19
CA LYS A 166 15.80 -16.75 -0.97
C LYS A 166 17.02 -17.51 -1.51
N ALA A 167 18.02 -16.78 -1.96
CA ALA A 167 19.27 -17.29 -2.49
C ALA A 167 20.39 -16.32 -2.10
N ILE A 168 21.55 -16.84 -1.75
CA ILE A 168 22.70 -16.01 -1.35
C ILE A 168 23.18 -15.22 -2.58
N PRO A 169 23.28 -13.89 -2.50
CA PRO A 169 23.75 -13.07 -3.62
C PRO A 169 25.23 -13.33 -3.91
N GLN A 170 25.62 -13.22 -5.19
CA GLN A 170 27.01 -13.40 -5.63
C GLN A 170 27.93 -12.29 -5.11
N GLN A 171 27.45 -11.04 -5.08
CA GLN A 171 28.12 -9.93 -4.42
C GLN A 171 27.53 -9.74 -3.04
N LYS A 172 28.37 -9.86 -2.01
CA LYS A 172 27.97 -9.73 -0.60
C LYS A 172 28.32 -8.34 -0.09
N GLU A 173 27.38 -7.73 0.63
CA GLU A 173 27.62 -6.50 1.39
C GLU A 173 28.65 -6.73 2.51
N GLN A 174 29.48 -5.71 2.79
CA GLN A 174 30.42 -5.76 3.91
C GLN A 174 29.67 -5.81 5.24
N ASN A 175 30.13 -6.63 6.17
CA ASN A 175 29.51 -6.84 7.49
C ASN A 175 28.08 -7.41 7.45
N VAL A 176 27.63 -7.97 6.32
CA VAL A 176 26.34 -8.65 6.18
C VAL A 176 26.54 -10.15 6.02
N GLU A 177 25.80 -10.93 6.80
CA GLU A 177 25.76 -12.39 6.74
C GLU A 177 24.39 -12.83 6.21
N TYR A 178 24.38 -13.43 5.02
CA TYR A 178 23.17 -13.90 4.36
C TYR A 178 22.83 -15.32 4.79
N LEU A 179 21.59 -15.53 5.21
CA LEU A 179 21.05 -16.81 5.63
C LEU A 179 19.96 -17.23 4.64
N THR A 180 19.86 -18.53 4.39
CA THR A 180 18.73 -19.15 3.66
C THR A 180 17.90 -19.98 4.63
N LEU A 181 16.71 -20.43 4.20
CA LEU A 181 15.86 -21.31 5.01
C LEU A 181 16.53 -22.64 5.40
N GLU A 182 17.61 -23.02 4.74
CA GLU A 182 18.39 -24.23 5.05
C GLU A 182 19.29 -24.05 6.30
N HIS A 183 19.49 -22.81 6.77
CA HIS A 183 20.27 -22.49 7.97
C HIS A 183 19.42 -22.65 9.27
N LEU A 184 18.68 -23.77 9.32
CA LEU A 184 17.48 -24.06 10.12
C LEU A 184 17.53 -23.79 11.63
N ASP A 185 18.67 -23.83 12.28
CA ASP A 185 18.74 -23.77 13.74
C ASP A 185 18.39 -22.39 14.31
N ILE A 186 18.70 -21.32 13.57
CA ILE A 186 18.38 -19.94 13.96
C ILE A 186 16.89 -19.61 13.70
N LEU A 187 16.28 -20.26 12.71
CA LEU A 187 14.90 -19.96 12.28
C LEU A 187 13.82 -20.60 13.18
N LYS A 188 14.14 -21.68 13.91
CA LYS A 188 13.21 -22.29 14.88
C LYS A 188 12.81 -21.34 16.01
N ASP A 189 13.69 -20.42 16.40
CA ASP A 189 13.37 -19.41 17.42
C ASP A 189 12.59 -18.24 16.84
N ILE A 190 12.73 -17.96 15.54
CA ILE A 190 11.95 -16.96 14.80
C ILE A 190 10.51 -17.44 14.57
N GLU A 191 10.34 -18.72 14.24
CA GLU A 191 9.03 -19.35 14.06
C GLU A 191 8.20 -19.31 15.36
N LYS A 192 8.85 -19.46 16.52
CA LYS A 192 8.20 -19.25 17.83
C LYS A 192 7.76 -17.80 18.03
N LEU A 193 8.55 -16.81 17.65
CA LEU A 193 8.19 -15.39 17.79
C LEU A 193 7.03 -14.99 16.88
N LEU A 194 6.95 -15.55 15.67
CA LEU A 194 5.82 -15.36 14.76
C LEU A 194 4.50 -15.95 15.29
N GLN A 195 4.55 -16.95 16.17
CA GLN A 195 3.35 -17.48 16.83
C GLN A 195 2.76 -16.53 17.89
N TYR A 196 3.53 -15.55 18.38
CA TYR A 196 3.08 -14.54 19.35
C TYR A 196 2.52 -13.27 18.71
N ILE A 197 2.72 -13.08 17.41
CA ILE A 197 2.08 -12.01 16.63
C ILE A 197 0.70 -12.54 16.18
N LYS A 198 -0.28 -12.50 17.09
CA LYS A 198 -1.71 -12.68 16.77
C LYS A 198 -2.43 -11.33 16.74
#